data_AF-A0A2N5A726-F1
#
_entry.id   AF-A0A2N5A726-F1
#
_cell.length_a   1.000
_cell.length_b   1.000
_cell.length_c   1.000
_cell.angle_alpha   90.00
_cell.angle_beta   90.00
_cell.angle_gamma   90.00
#
_symmetry.space_group_name_H-M   'P 1'
#
loop_
_entity.id
_entity.type
_entity.pdbx_description
1 polymer ?
#
loop_
_entity_poly.entity_id
_entity_poly.type
_entity_poly.pdbx_seq_one_letter_code
_entity_poly.pdbx_strand_id
1 'polypeptide(L)'
;MYTFLLALSLSFGAYAATAPDAKQITQELEQAKAAKPAQPETVEVLQSALNALEEQKSSLERARQYQDVIDNFPKLFQSLRSQLNNLSEEPRQVPTGLTADALNQEILQVSSQLLESSRQAQQEQDRAREIADSLNQLPQQQTDARRQLNEVERRIGTQTGNNALAQAQNLALQAESARLKALVDELDLAQLSANNRQELSRARSELAQKQSEQLDAYLQALRNLQNSQRQREAEKALESTELLAENSENLPPDITAQFKVNRELSQALNQQAQRMDLVASQQRQATNQTLQVRQALNTLREQSQWLGSSN
;
A
#
# COMPACT_ATOMS: atom_id res chain seq x y z
N MET A 1 22.09 -39.13 4.64
CA MET A 1 21.89 -38.94 3.19
C MET A 1 22.43 -37.55 2.85
N TYR A 2 23.54 -37.55 2.12
CA TYR A 2 24.36 -36.46 1.54
C TYR A 2 23.99 -34.96 1.71
N THR A 3 24.92 -34.25 2.34
CA THR A 3 25.49 -32.91 2.05
C THR A 3 24.98 -32.12 0.82
N PHE A 4 24.55 -30.87 1.03
CA PHE A 4 25.23 -29.66 0.52
C PHE A 4 24.65 -28.37 1.15
N LEU A 5 25.42 -27.77 2.07
CA LEU A 5 25.23 -26.40 2.54
C LEU A 5 26.02 -25.50 1.58
N LEU A 6 25.37 -24.96 0.56
CA LEU A 6 25.95 -23.93 -0.30
C LEU A 6 25.64 -22.56 0.29
N ALA A 7 26.47 -22.18 1.26
CA ALA A 7 26.71 -20.76 1.52
C ALA A 7 27.41 -20.21 0.27
N LEU A 8 26.63 -19.70 -0.67
CA LEU A 8 27.14 -18.94 -1.80
C LEU A 8 27.51 -17.55 -1.28
N SER A 9 28.61 -17.49 -0.52
CA SER A 9 29.33 -16.25 -0.29
C SER A 9 29.88 -15.81 -1.65
N LEU A 10 29.10 -14.99 -2.37
CA LEU A 10 29.59 -14.19 -3.48
C LEU A 10 30.63 -13.23 -2.92
N SER A 11 31.86 -13.75 -2.86
CA SER A 11 33.06 -12.94 -2.81
C SER A 11 33.08 -12.21 -4.14
N PHE A 12 32.52 -11.00 -4.17
CA PHE A 12 32.70 -10.06 -5.27
C PHE A 12 34.22 -9.84 -5.40
N GLY A 13 34.81 -10.54 -6.35
CA GLY A 13 36.17 -10.33 -6.78
C GLY A 13 36.34 -8.88 -7.18
N ALA A 14 37.39 -8.27 -6.62
CA ALA A 14 37.80 -6.90 -6.83
C ALA A 14 38.04 -6.61 -8.33
N TYR A 15 37.03 -6.07 -9.00
CA TYR A 15 37.15 -5.11 -10.12
C TYR A 15 35.89 -4.24 -10.15
N ALA A 16 35.55 -3.63 -9.01
CA ALA A 16 34.75 -2.42 -9.05
C ALA A 16 35.66 -1.34 -9.63
N ALA A 17 35.47 -0.96 -10.89
CA ALA A 17 35.82 0.39 -11.32
C ALA A 17 35.06 1.31 -10.36
N THR A 18 35.76 1.81 -9.34
CA THR A 18 35.18 2.64 -8.30
C THR A 18 34.51 3.82 -8.98
N ALA A 19 33.21 4.01 -8.73
CA ALA A 19 32.48 5.15 -9.24
C ALA A 19 33.29 6.43 -8.95
N PRO A 20 33.35 7.38 -9.90
CA PRO A 20 34.12 8.60 -9.69
C PRO A 20 33.55 9.39 -8.50
N ASP A 21 34.43 10.04 -7.74
CA ASP A 21 34.02 10.79 -6.56
C ASP A 21 33.21 12.02 -6.97
N ALA A 22 31.94 12.07 -6.56
CA ALA A 22 31.05 13.19 -6.84
C ALA A 22 31.64 14.54 -6.39
N LYS A 23 32.43 14.56 -5.31
CA LYS A 23 33.08 15.79 -4.83
C LYS A 23 34.18 16.28 -5.77
N GLN A 24 34.86 15.37 -6.47
CA GLN A 24 35.86 15.72 -7.46
C GLN A 24 35.20 16.29 -8.71
N ILE A 25 34.12 15.64 -9.19
CA ILE A 25 33.36 16.12 -10.36
C ILE A 25 32.73 17.49 -10.09
N THR A 26 32.21 17.76 -8.90
CA THR A 26 31.66 19.09 -8.56
C THR A 26 32.75 20.17 -8.54
N GLN A 27 33.95 19.87 -8.04
CA GLN A 27 35.08 20.80 -8.09
C GLN A 27 35.51 21.09 -9.52
N GLU A 28 35.64 20.07 -10.38
CA GLU A 28 35.96 20.26 -11.79
C GLU A 28 34.87 21.05 -12.52
N LEU A 29 33.60 20.86 -12.17
CA LEU A 29 32.49 21.61 -12.74
C LEU A 29 32.57 23.10 -12.38
N GLU A 30 32.92 23.43 -11.14
CA GLU A 30 33.14 24.82 -10.71
C GLU A 30 34.33 25.46 -11.43
N GLN A 31 35.43 24.70 -11.58
CA GLN A 31 36.59 25.16 -12.34
C GLN A 31 36.27 25.39 -13.82
N ALA A 32 35.54 24.48 -14.46
CA ALA A 32 35.11 24.61 -15.86
C ALA A 32 34.17 25.81 -16.07
N LYS A 33 33.29 26.10 -15.10
CA LYS A 33 32.44 27.30 -15.10
C LYS A 33 33.23 28.61 -14.94
N ALA A 34 34.32 28.58 -14.17
CA ALA A 34 35.17 29.74 -13.91
C ALA A 34 36.27 29.96 -14.97
N ALA A 35 36.50 28.98 -15.84
CA ALA A 35 37.56 29.01 -16.84
C ALA A 35 37.38 30.13 -17.89
N LYS A 36 38.51 30.70 -18.33
CA LYS A 36 38.59 31.66 -19.44
C LYS A 36 39.60 31.15 -20.48
N PRO A 37 39.20 30.87 -21.74
CA PRO A 37 37.86 31.00 -22.30
C PRO A 37 36.85 30.01 -21.69
N ALA A 38 35.55 30.30 -21.85
CA ALA A 38 34.47 29.47 -21.33
C ALA A 38 34.48 28.06 -21.96
N GLN A 39 34.16 27.04 -21.17
CA GLN A 39 34.17 25.63 -21.59
C GLN A 39 32.78 24.99 -21.46
N PRO A 40 31.80 25.34 -22.34
CA PRO A 40 30.41 24.87 -22.20
C PRO A 40 30.27 23.36 -22.31
N GLU A 41 31.01 22.72 -23.23
CA GLU A 41 30.98 21.26 -23.42
C GLU A 41 31.47 20.50 -22.17
N THR A 42 32.57 20.95 -21.55
CA THR A 42 33.09 20.37 -20.31
C THR A 42 32.08 20.49 -19.18
N VAL A 43 31.40 21.64 -19.07
CA VAL A 43 30.35 21.89 -18.07
C VAL A 43 29.16 20.94 -18.25
N GLU A 44 28.71 20.72 -19.49
CA GLU A 44 27.60 19.80 -19.80
C GLU A 44 27.94 18.35 -19.47
N VAL A 45 29.15 17.90 -19.84
CA VAL A 45 29.62 16.55 -19.58
C VAL A 45 29.78 16.27 -18.08
N LEU A 46 30.30 17.23 -17.31
CA LEU A 46 30.42 17.07 -15.86
C LEU A 46 29.05 17.10 -15.15
N GLN A 47 28.07 17.86 -15.68
CA GLN A 47 26.70 17.81 -15.17
C GLN A 47 26.03 16.46 -15.44
N SER A 48 26.18 15.89 -16.63
CA SER A 48 25.63 14.56 -16.92
C SER A 48 26.27 13.48 -16.07
N ALA A 49 27.58 13.58 -15.80
CA ALA A 49 28.27 12.69 -14.86
C ALA A 49 27.68 12.75 -13.45
N LEU A 50 27.38 13.94 -12.92
CA LEU A 50 26.75 14.09 -11.60
C LEU A 50 25.33 13.51 -11.57
N ASN A 51 24.53 13.74 -12.61
CA ASN A 51 23.19 13.17 -12.73
C ASN A 51 23.26 11.63 -12.77
N ALA A 52 24.23 11.06 -13.50
CA ALA A 52 24.43 9.62 -13.54
C ALA A 52 24.76 9.03 -12.15
N LEU A 53 25.56 9.74 -11.34
CA LEU A 53 25.84 9.33 -9.95
C LEU A 53 24.62 9.45 -9.03
N GLU A 54 23.71 10.38 -9.28
CA GLU A 54 22.45 10.50 -8.52
C GLU A 54 21.49 9.36 -8.85
N GLU A 55 21.33 9.05 -10.14
CA GLU A 55 20.56 7.88 -10.59
C GLU A 55 21.16 6.58 -10.04
N GLN A 56 22.49 6.46 -10.02
CA GLN A 56 23.17 5.31 -9.43
C GLN A 56 22.78 5.12 -7.96
N LYS A 57 22.79 6.19 -7.16
CA LYS A 57 22.37 6.12 -5.73
C LYS A 57 20.93 5.65 -5.60
N SER A 58 20.04 6.20 -6.43
CA SER A 58 18.63 5.81 -6.45
C SER A 58 18.46 4.32 -6.77
N SER A 59 19.23 3.79 -7.73
CA SER A 59 19.23 2.37 -8.06
C SER A 59 19.76 1.51 -6.93
N LEU A 60 20.84 1.93 -6.26
CA LEU A 60 21.38 1.23 -5.08
C LEU A 60 20.39 1.20 -3.91
N GLU A 61 19.62 2.26 -3.70
CA GLU A 61 18.57 2.29 -2.68
C GLU A 61 17.43 1.32 -2.99
N ARG A 62 16.96 1.27 -4.24
CA ARG A 62 15.93 0.30 -4.66
C ARG A 62 16.44 -1.14 -4.60
N ALA A 63 17.68 -1.37 -5.03
CA ALA A 63 18.36 -2.67 -4.88
C ALA A 63 18.38 -3.13 -3.42
N ARG A 64 18.72 -2.25 -2.48
CA ARG A 64 18.66 -2.55 -1.03
C ARG A 64 17.26 -2.90 -0.56
N GLN A 65 16.23 -2.15 -1.00
CA GLN A 65 14.84 -2.47 -0.63
C GLN A 65 14.42 -3.86 -1.14
N TYR A 66 14.83 -4.23 -2.36
CA TYR A 66 14.56 -5.58 -2.88
C TYR A 66 15.32 -6.66 -2.12
N GLN A 67 16.58 -6.41 -1.78
CA GLN A 67 17.39 -7.31 -0.94
C GLN A 67 16.77 -7.49 0.45
N ASP A 68 16.33 -6.41 1.09
CA ASP A 68 15.68 -6.44 2.40
C ASP A 68 14.41 -7.30 2.37
N VAL A 69 13.63 -7.23 1.28
CA VAL A 69 12.48 -8.10 1.10
C VAL A 69 12.91 -9.56 0.99
N ILE A 70 13.95 -9.87 0.20
CA ILE A 70 14.47 -11.23 0.05
C ILE A 70 14.91 -11.79 1.41
N ASP A 71 15.71 -11.02 2.15
CA ASP A 71 16.30 -11.46 3.42
C ASP A 71 15.26 -11.63 4.53
N ASN A 72 14.25 -10.75 4.57
CA ASN A 72 13.24 -10.74 5.63
C ASN A 72 11.95 -11.50 5.26
N PHE A 73 11.79 -11.95 4.02
CA PHE A 73 10.57 -12.61 3.54
C PHE A 73 10.09 -13.75 4.46
N PRO A 74 10.94 -14.73 4.88
CA PRO A 74 10.47 -15.84 5.70
C PRO A 74 9.84 -15.38 7.02
N LYS A 75 10.45 -14.41 7.69
CA LYS A 75 9.97 -13.86 8.96
C LYS A 75 8.69 -13.05 8.77
N LEU A 76 8.65 -12.18 7.77
CA LEU A 76 7.48 -11.34 7.47
C LEU A 76 6.28 -12.20 7.09
N PHE A 77 6.48 -13.18 6.21
CA PHE A 77 5.42 -14.07 5.77
C PHE A 77 4.90 -14.96 6.90
N GLN A 78 5.78 -15.49 7.76
CA GLN A 78 5.38 -16.26 8.93
C GLN A 78 4.58 -15.40 9.92
N SER A 79 4.98 -14.15 10.15
CA SER A 79 4.24 -13.21 10.99
C SER A 79 2.84 -12.95 10.43
N LEU A 80 2.73 -12.68 9.13
CA LEU A 80 1.44 -12.46 8.46
C LEU A 80 0.54 -13.70 8.54
N ARG A 81 1.07 -14.90 8.29
CA ARG A 81 0.31 -16.15 8.46
C ARG A 81 -0.16 -16.34 9.90
N SER A 82 0.69 -16.04 10.88
CA SER A 82 0.31 -16.14 12.29
C SER A 82 -0.82 -15.17 12.63
N GLN A 83 -0.76 -13.94 12.12
CA GLN A 83 -1.84 -12.96 12.29
C GLN A 83 -3.14 -13.41 11.62
N LEU A 84 -3.05 -13.94 10.39
CA LEU A 84 -4.19 -14.50 9.68
C LEU A 84 -4.84 -15.66 10.43
N ASN A 85 -4.04 -16.55 11.03
CA ASN A 85 -4.53 -17.68 11.79
C ASN A 85 -5.10 -17.28 13.17
N ASN A 86 -4.60 -16.18 13.74
CA ASN A 86 -5.05 -15.67 15.05
C ASN A 86 -6.26 -14.73 14.95
N LEU A 87 -6.67 -14.34 13.74
CA LEU A 87 -7.92 -13.61 13.53
C LEU A 87 -9.09 -14.55 13.81
N SER A 88 -9.87 -14.24 14.85
CA SER A 88 -11.07 -15.01 15.19
C SER A 88 -12.06 -15.07 14.02
N GLU A 89 -12.57 -16.25 13.70
CA GLU A 89 -13.68 -16.35 12.73
C GLU A 89 -14.99 -15.77 13.30
N GLU A 90 -15.11 -15.72 14.63
CA GLU A 90 -16.28 -15.16 15.30
C GLU A 90 -16.22 -13.63 15.39
N PRO A 91 -17.33 -12.92 15.09
CA PRO A 91 -17.44 -11.49 15.30
C PRO A 91 -17.17 -11.13 16.77
N ARG A 92 -16.43 -10.04 16.97
CA ARG A 92 -16.20 -9.50 18.31
C ARG A 92 -17.55 -9.24 18.99
N GLN A 93 -17.70 -9.71 20.23
CA GLN A 93 -18.94 -9.50 20.98
C GLN A 93 -18.99 -8.06 21.50
N VAL A 94 -20.17 -7.45 21.45
CA VAL A 94 -20.41 -6.11 21.99
C VAL A 94 -20.51 -6.18 23.52
N PRO A 95 -19.73 -5.37 24.26
CA PRO A 95 -19.83 -5.32 25.72
C PRO A 95 -21.26 -4.99 26.19
N THR A 96 -21.74 -5.72 27.19
CA THR A 96 -23.03 -5.44 27.83
C THR A 96 -22.92 -4.22 28.74
N GLY A 97 -23.91 -3.31 28.68
CA GLY A 97 -24.00 -2.18 29.61
C GLY A 97 -23.23 -0.92 29.20
N LEU A 98 -22.81 -0.79 27.94
CA LEU A 98 -22.27 0.47 27.41
C LEU A 98 -23.29 1.61 27.57
N THR A 99 -22.83 2.76 28.05
CA THR A 99 -23.60 4.01 28.01
C THR A 99 -23.77 4.48 26.57
N ALA A 100 -24.79 5.30 26.30
CA ALA A 100 -25.03 5.82 24.95
C ALA A 100 -23.81 6.57 24.38
N ASP A 101 -23.12 7.36 25.21
CA ASP A 101 -21.92 8.09 24.80
C ASP A 101 -20.74 7.15 24.50
N ALA A 102 -20.51 6.14 25.35
CA ALA A 102 -19.45 5.15 25.12
C ALA A 102 -19.72 4.34 23.83
N LEU A 103 -20.98 3.97 23.59
CA LEU A 103 -21.40 3.28 22.38
C LEU A 103 -21.18 4.13 21.12
N ASN A 104 -21.53 5.42 21.18
CA ASN A 104 -21.29 6.35 20.07
C ASN A 104 -19.80 6.51 19.76
N GLN A 105 -18.96 6.66 20.79
CA GLN A 105 -17.51 6.74 20.62
C GLN A 105 -16.94 5.47 20.00
N GLU A 106 -17.39 4.30 20.46
CA GLU A 106 -16.94 3.01 19.93
C GLU A 106 -17.36 2.82 18.47
N ILE A 107 -18.59 3.18 18.10
CA ILE A 107 -19.06 3.16 16.70
C ILE A 107 -18.15 4.02 15.80
N LEU A 108 -17.80 5.23 16.24
CA LEU A 108 -16.93 6.12 15.48
C LEU A 108 -15.51 5.54 15.34
N GLN A 109 -14.96 4.99 16.43
CA GLN A 109 -13.64 4.38 16.42
C GLN A 109 -13.59 3.18 15.47
N VAL A 110 -14.54 2.25 15.58
CA VAL A 110 -14.61 1.06 14.72
C VAL A 110 -14.83 1.46 13.26
N SER A 111 -15.67 2.46 13.00
CA SER A 111 -15.88 2.98 11.64
C SER A 111 -14.59 3.54 11.03
N SER A 112 -13.77 4.25 11.80
CA SER A 112 -12.49 4.77 11.31
C SER A 112 -11.48 3.66 11.02
N GLN A 113 -11.41 2.65 11.89
CA GLN A 113 -10.57 1.47 11.69
C GLN A 113 -11.00 0.68 10.44
N LEU A 114 -12.31 0.55 10.21
CA LEU A 114 -12.86 -0.15 9.05
C LEU A 114 -12.45 0.54 7.74
N LEU A 115 -12.52 1.88 7.69
CA LEU A 115 -12.08 2.66 6.54
C LEU A 115 -10.59 2.50 6.29
N GLU A 116 -9.77 2.53 7.34
CA GLU A 116 -8.33 2.35 7.23
C GLU A 116 -7.96 0.94 6.73
N SER A 117 -8.58 -0.10 7.29
CA SER A 117 -8.38 -1.50 6.86
C SER A 117 -8.76 -1.69 5.39
N SER A 118 -9.89 -1.10 4.98
CA SER A 118 -10.33 -1.14 3.58
C SER A 118 -9.36 -0.41 2.64
N ARG A 119 -8.81 0.73 3.07
CA ARG A 119 -7.79 1.46 2.32
C ARG A 119 -6.51 0.65 2.18
N GLN A 120 -6.06 -0.01 3.25
CA GLN A 120 -4.86 -0.85 3.23
C GLN A 120 -5.03 -2.05 2.29
N ALA A 121 -6.17 -2.74 2.33
CA ALA A 121 -6.48 -3.82 1.40
C ALA A 121 -6.39 -3.36 -0.06
N GLN A 122 -6.90 -2.16 -0.36
CA GLN A 122 -6.83 -1.58 -1.70
C GLN A 122 -5.39 -1.28 -2.12
N GLN A 123 -4.62 -0.63 -1.25
CA GLN A 123 -3.22 -0.30 -1.53
C GLN A 123 -2.38 -1.55 -1.80
N GLU A 124 -2.60 -2.63 -1.06
CA GLU A 124 -1.90 -3.89 -1.30
C GLU A 124 -2.34 -4.55 -2.62
N GLN A 125 -3.63 -4.48 -3.00
CA GLN A 125 -4.03 -4.94 -4.34
C GLN A 125 -3.36 -4.14 -5.47
N ASP A 126 -3.28 -2.82 -5.32
CA ASP A 126 -2.66 -1.96 -6.32
C ASP A 126 -1.14 -2.20 -6.39
N ARG A 127 -0.46 -2.40 -5.24
CA ARG A 127 0.94 -2.84 -5.19
C ARG A 127 1.16 -4.17 -5.90
N ALA A 128 0.30 -5.17 -5.66
CA ALA A 128 0.41 -6.45 -6.33
C ALA A 128 0.30 -6.32 -7.86
N ARG A 129 -0.56 -5.41 -8.34
CA ARG A 129 -0.71 -5.09 -9.77
C ARG A 129 0.52 -4.38 -10.33
N GLU A 130 1.02 -3.36 -9.64
CA GLU A 130 2.24 -2.65 -10.04
C GLU A 130 3.43 -3.61 -10.16
N ILE A 131 3.58 -4.56 -9.24
CA ILE A 131 4.62 -5.59 -9.31
C ILE A 131 4.42 -6.46 -10.57
N ALA A 132 3.20 -6.94 -10.82
CA ALA A 132 2.91 -7.74 -12.01
C ALA A 132 3.17 -6.99 -13.33
N ASP A 133 2.82 -5.71 -13.39
CA ASP A 133 3.07 -4.87 -14.56
C ASP A 133 4.58 -4.59 -14.74
N SER A 134 5.32 -4.35 -13.65
CA SER A 134 6.78 -4.18 -13.69
C SER A 134 7.49 -5.45 -14.17
N LEU A 135 7.03 -6.63 -13.75
CA LEU A 135 7.58 -7.91 -14.16
C LEU A 135 7.49 -8.15 -15.66
N ASN A 136 6.44 -7.63 -16.32
CA ASN A 136 6.29 -7.77 -17.77
C ASN A 136 7.33 -6.96 -18.55
N GLN A 137 7.81 -5.84 -18.00
CA GLN A 137 8.79 -4.96 -18.64
C GLN A 137 10.24 -5.30 -18.29
N LEU A 138 10.43 -6.00 -17.17
CA LEU A 138 11.73 -6.27 -16.58
C LEU A 138 12.73 -6.98 -17.55
N PRO A 139 12.34 -8.01 -18.33
CA PRO A 139 13.29 -8.68 -19.24
C PRO A 139 13.86 -7.75 -20.31
N GLN A 140 13.04 -6.85 -20.84
CA GLN A 140 13.48 -5.85 -21.82
C GLN A 140 14.42 -4.85 -21.16
N GLN A 141 14.07 -4.33 -19.99
CA GLN A 141 14.89 -3.37 -19.24
C GLN A 141 16.26 -3.96 -18.88
N GLN A 142 16.32 -5.23 -18.44
CA GLN A 142 17.59 -5.92 -18.17
C GLN A 142 18.45 -6.04 -19.43
N THR A 143 17.84 -6.42 -20.56
CA THR A 143 18.56 -6.57 -21.83
C THR A 143 19.14 -5.23 -22.30
N ASP A 144 18.33 -4.17 -22.25
CA ASP A 144 18.73 -2.83 -22.65
C ASP A 144 19.83 -2.27 -21.73
N ALA A 145 19.69 -2.41 -20.41
CA ALA A 145 20.69 -1.96 -19.44
C ALA A 145 22.04 -2.68 -19.63
N ARG A 146 22.02 -4.01 -19.80
CA ARG A 146 23.24 -4.81 -20.06
C ARG A 146 23.89 -4.44 -21.40
N ARG A 147 23.10 -4.20 -22.44
CA ARG A 147 23.61 -3.75 -23.74
C ARG A 147 24.28 -2.38 -23.64
N GLN A 148 23.64 -1.42 -22.99
CA GLN A 148 24.19 -0.09 -22.76
C GLN A 148 25.47 -0.15 -21.93
N LEU A 149 25.50 -0.97 -20.89
CA LEU A 149 26.68 -1.15 -20.05
C LEU A 149 27.88 -1.63 -20.87
N ASN A 150 27.69 -2.67 -21.70
CA ASN A 150 28.74 -3.20 -22.57
C ASN A 150 29.25 -2.16 -23.57
N GLU A 151 28.38 -1.31 -24.11
CA GLU A 151 28.76 -0.22 -25.02
C GLU A 151 29.61 0.84 -24.31
N VAL A 152 29.20 1.26 -23.10
CA VAL A 152 29.94 2.23 -22.29
C VAL A 152 31.31 1.67 -21.87
N GLU A 153 31.38 0.41 -21.44
CA GLU A 153 32.64 -0.25 -21.07
C GLU A 153 33.60 -0.37 -22.26
N ARG A 154 33.10 -0.63 -23.47
CA ARG A 154 33.91 -0.58 -24.69
C ARG A 154 34.46 0.80 -24.96
N ARG A 155 33.65 1.86 -24.80
CA ARG A 155 34.09 3.25 -25.00
C ARG A 155 35.20 3.64 -24.04
N ILE A 156 35.05 3.30 -22.75
CA ILE A 156 36.09 3.53 -21.72
C ILE A 156 37.42 2.90 -22.14
N GLY A 157 37.41 1.69 -22.71
CA GLY A 157 38.62 1.00 -23.18
C GLY A 157 39.26 1.60 -24.44
N THR A 158 38.54 2.45 -25.17
CA THR A 158 39.00 3.08 -26.44
C THR A 158 39.28 4.58 -26.32
N GLN A 159 38.89 5.22 -25.21
CA GLN A 159 39.03 6.66 -25.03
C GLN A 159 40.51 7.01 -24.76
N THR A 160 41.14 7.72 -25.70
CA THR A 160 42.51 8.22 -25.55
C THR A 160 42.53 9.73 -25.78
N GLY A 161 42.84 10.49 -24.73
CA GLY A 161 42.96 11.95 -24.77
C GLY A 161 43.36 12.53 -23.41
N ASN A 162 44.24 13.55 -23.42
CA ASN A 162 44.83 14.13 -22.20
C ASN A 162 44.39 15.58 -21.93
N ASN A 163 43.38 16.11 -22.63
CA ASN A 163 42.86 17.46 -22.38
C ASN A 163 41.71 17.45 -21.35
N ALA A 164 41.36 18.63 -20.82
CA ALA A 164 40.32 18.78 -19.79
C ALA A 164 38.95 18.22 -20.23
N LEU A 165 38.59 18.38 -21.51
CA LEU A 165 37.36 17.82 -22.06
C LEU A 165 37.40 16.28 -22.08
N ALA A 166 38.52 15.66 -22.48
CA ALA A 166 38.67 14.21 -22.45
C ALA A 166 38.65 13.65 -21.02
N GLN A 167 39.21 14.38 -20.04
CA GLN A 167 39.12 14.02 -18.63
C GLN A 167 37.65 14.03 -18.14
N ALA A 168 36.91 15.11 -18.44
CA ALA A 168 35.48 15.19 -18.13
C ALA A 168 34.68 14.06 -18.80
N GLN A 169 34.95 13.76 -20.08
CA GLN A 169 34.31 12.65 -20.80
C GLN A 169 34.62 11.29 -20.17
N ASN A 170 35.85 11.07 -19.73
CA ASN A 170 36.23 9.84 -19.02
C ASN A 170 35.47 9.71 -17.69
N LEU A 171 35.35 10.80 -16.91
CA LEU A 171 34.57 10.81 -15.67
C LEU A 171 33.09 10.52 -15.93
N ALA A 172 32.51 11.12 -16.98
CA ALA A 172 31.13 10.87 -17.36
C ALA A 172 30.88 9.42 -17.77
N LEU A 173 31.79 8.82 -18.55
CA LEU A 173 31.68 7.40 -18.92
C LEU A 173 31.82 6.47 -17.71
N GLN A 174 32.72 6.78 -16.78
CA GLN A 174 32.85 6.02 -15.54
C GLN A 174 31.59 6.12 -14.65
N ALA A 175 31.03 7.33 -14.51
CA ALA A 175 29.78 7.56 -13.80
C ALA A 175 28.61 6.79 -14.45
N GLU A 176 28.52 6.83 -15.77
CA GLU A 176 27.49 6.11 -16.53
C GLU A 176 27.64 4.59 -16.43
N SER A 177 28.87 4.07 -16.49
CA SER A 177 29.15 2.64 -16.26
C SER A 177 28.71 2.22 -14.85
N ALA A 178 29.02 3.02 -13.84
CA ALA A 178 28.66 2.76 -12.45
C ALA A 178 27.14 2.80 -12.22
N ARG A 179 26.46 3.76 -12.87
CA ARG A 179 24.99 3.87 -12.91
C ARG A 179 24.35 2.64 -13.54
N LEU A 180 24.80 2.24 -14.73
CA LEU A 180 24.27 1.08 -15.45
C LEU A 180 24.52 -0.23 -14.72
N LYS A 181 25.67 -0.39 -14.05
CA LYS A 181 25.93 -1.53 -13.16
C LYS A 181 24.91 -1.60 -12.02
N ALA A 182 24.72 -0.48 -11.32
CA ALA A 182 23.72 -0.41 -10.24
C ALA A 182 22.30 -0.67 -10.73
N LEU A 183 21.94 -0.22 -11.94
CA LEU A 183 20.65 -0.50 -12.56
C LEU A 183 20.47 -1.98 -12.92
N VAL A 184 21.50 -2.63 -13.47
CA VAL A 184 21.45 -4.08 -13.75
C VAL A 184 21.25 -4.86 -12.45
N ASP A 185 22.02 -4.54 -11.40
CA ASP A 185 21.89 -5.18 -10.08
C ASP A 185 20.50 -4.94 -9.48
N GLU A 186 19.98 -3.72 -9.60
CA GLU A 186 18.63 -3.36 -9.18
C GLU A 186 17.57 -4.23 -9.87
N LEU A 187 17.65 -4.37 -11.20
CA LEU A 187 16.68 -5.12 -11.99
C LEU A 187 16.74 -6.63 -11.72
N ASP A 188 17.94 -7.18 -11.55
CA ASP A 188 18.13 -8.58 -11.16
C ASP A 188 17.50 -8.85 -9.78
N LEU A 189 17.72 -7.96 -8.80
CA LEU A 189 17.09 -8.06 -7.48
C LEU A 189 15.58 -7.82 -7.53
N ALA A 190 15.11 -6.94 -8.41
CA ALA A 190 13.69 -6.71 -8.63
C ALA A 190 13.01 -8.02 -9.10
N GLN A 191 13.64 -8.77 -10.01
CA GLN A 191 13.17 -10.05 -10.51
C GLN A 191 13.16 -11.12 -9.40
N LEU A 192 14.27 -11.27 -8.69
CA LEU A 192 14.41 -12.26 -7.62
C LEU A 192 13.43 -12.02 -6.46
N SER A 193 13.20 -10.75 -6.11
CA SER A 193 12.29 -10.37 -5.03
C SER A 193 10.82 -10.37 -5.46
N ALA A 194 10.51 -10.45 -6.76
CA ALA A 194 9.17 -10.18 -7.26
C ALA A 194 8.11 -11.13 -6.68
N ASN A 195 8.42 -12.43 -6.65
CA ASN A 195 7.52 -13.43 -6.06
C ASN A 195 7.28 -13.15 -4.57
N ASN A 196 8.36 -12.90 -3.81
CA ASN A 196 8.27 -12.56 -2.39
C ASN A 196 7.40 -11.32 -2.15
N ARG A 197 7.58 -10.27 -2.96
CA ARG A 197 6.78 -9.04 -2.89
C ARG A 197 5.30 -9.30 -3.21
N GLN A 198 5.00 -10.11 -4.24
CA GLN A 198 3.63 -10.47 -4.59
C GLN A 198 2.94 -11.28 -3.47
N GLU A 199 3.61 -12.29 -2.92
CA GLU A 199 3.07 -13.12 -1.85
C GLU A 199 2.86 -12.32 -0.55
N LEU A 200 3.78 -11.42 -0.20
CA LEU A 200 3.59 -10.51 0.93
C LEU A 200 2.38 -9.59 0.69
N SER A 201 2.24 -9.04 -0.51
CA SER A 201 1.15 -8.13 -0.83
C SER A 201 -0.21 -8.84 -0.83
N ARG A 202 -0.27 -10.06 -1.37
CA ARG A 202 -1.45 -10.94 -1.29
C ARG A 202 -1.83 -11.23 0.17
N ALA A 203 -0.88 -11.68 0.98
CA ALA A 203 -1.13 -12.00 2.39
C ALA A 203 -1.55 -10.77 3.21
N ARG A 204 -0.96 -9.59 2.96
CA ARG A 204 -1.38 -8.34 3.61
C ARG A 204 -2.78 -7.89 3.17
N SER A 205 -3.10 -8.03 1.88
CA SER A 205 -4.44 -7.75 1.37
C SER A 205 -5.48 -8.67 2.00
N GLU A 206 -5.20 -9.98 2.10
CA GLU A 206 -6.08 -10.93 2.79
C GLU A 206 -6.27 -10.57 4.27
N LEU A 207 -5.19 -10.22 4.96
CA LEU A 207 -5.24 -9.81 6.37
C LEU A 207 -6.15 -8.59 6.56
N ALA A 208 -5.94 -7.54 5.75
CA ALA A 208 -6.72 -6.32 5.80
C ALA A 208 -8.19 -6.54 5.40
N GLN A 209 -8.46 -7.48 4.48
CA GLN A 209 -9.83 -7.88 4.13
C GLN A 209 -10.53 -8.56 5.31
N LYS A 210 -9.91 -9.57 5.92
CA LYS A 210 -10.48 -10.26 7.09
C LYS A 210 -10.68 -9.32 8.29
N GLN A 211 -9.74 -8.41 8.52
CA GLN A 211 -9.90 -7.37 9.54
C GLN A 211 -11.08 -6.44 9.22
N SER A 212 -11.25 -6.05 7.95
CA SER A 212 -12.39 -5.24 7.51
C SER A 212 -13.72 -5.97 7.75
N GLU A 213 -13.79 -7.26 7.41
CA GLU A 213 -14.99 -8.08 7.65
C GLU A 213 -15.35 -8.17 9.14
N GLN A 214 -14.36 -8.39 10.01
CA GLN A 214 -14.59 -8.39 11.47
C GLN A 214 -15.05 -7.03 11.99
N LEU A 215 -14.43 -5.95 11.54
CA LEU A 215 -14.78 -4.60 11.94
C LEU A 215 -16.19 -4.22 11.46
N ASP A 216 -16.58 -4.64 10.24
CA ASP A 216 -17.94 -4.43 9.73
C ASP A 216 -18.98 -5.19 10.56
N ALA A 217 -18.72 -6.47 10.85
CA ALA A 217 -19.59 -7.29 11.69
C ALA A 217 -19.73 -6.68 13.10
N TYR A 218 -18.63 -6.22 13.68
CA TYR A 218 -18.65 -5.56 14.99
C TYR A 218 -19.41 -4.23 14.97
N LEU A 219 -19.17 -3.41 13.94
CA LEU A 219 -19.87 -2.15 13.74
C LEU A 219 -21.38 -2.36 13.60
N GLN A 220 -21.79 -3.42 12.90
CA GLN A 220 -23.20 -3.79 12.78
C GLN A 220 -23.79 -4.17 14.14
N ALA A 221 -23.08 -4.98 14.94
CA ALA A 221 -23.54 -5.35 16.27
C ALA A 221 -23.69 -4.13 17.20
N LEU A 222 -22.76 -3.18 17.15
CA LEU A 222 -22.83 -1.92 17.90
C LEU A 222 -24.03 -1.06 17.49
N ARG A 223 -24.29 -0.93 16.18
CA ARG A 223 -25.46 -0.20 15.65
C ARG A 223 -26.78 -0.84 16.08
N ASN A 224 -26.86 -2.18 16.06
CA ASN A 224 -28.03 -2.90 16.54
C ASN A 224 -28.28 -2.66 18.03
N LEU A 225 -27.21 -2.64 18.84
CA LEU A 225 -27.31 -2.27 20.26
C LEU A 225 -27.81 -0.83 20.43
N GLN A 226 -27.27 0.11 19.65
CA GLN A 226 -27.67 1.52 19.71
C GLN A 226 -29.14 1.71 19.36
N ASN A 227 -29.62 1.01 18.32
CA ASN A 227 -31.03 1.01 17.94
C ASN A 227 -31.91 0.43 19.06
N SER A 228 -31.47 -0.67 19.68
CA SER A 228 -32.18 -1.31 20.80
C SER A 228 -32.23 -0.41 22.05
N GLN A 229 -31.16 0.32 22.35
CA GLN A 229 -31.14 1.27 23.47
C GLN A 229 -32.11 2.43 23.22
N ARG A 230 -32.08 3.03 22.03
CA ARG A 230 -33.01 4.10 21.64
C ARG A 230 -34.47 3.66 21.69
N GLN A 231 -34.76 2.44 21.23
CA GLN A 231 -36.12 1.91 21.27
C GLN A 231 -36.61 1.76 22.72
N ARG A 232 -35.79 1.18 23.61
CA ARG A 232 -36.15 1.01 25.03
C ARG A 232 -36.32 2.36 25.75
N GLU A 233 -35.49 3.35 25.43
CA GLU A 233 -35.61 4.70 25.96
C GLU A 233 -36.92 5.36 25.51
N ALA A 234 -37.29 5.21 24.23
CA ALA A 234 -38.56 5.70 23.70
C ALA A 234 -39.76 4.99 24.35
N GLU A 235 -39.70 3.67 24.52
CA GLU A 235 -40.76 2.89 25.19
C GLU A 235 -40.94 3.32 26.65
N LYS A 236 -39.86 3.50 27.41
CA LYS A 236 -39.92 4.01 28.79
C LYS A 236 -40.45 5.44 28.87
N ALA A 237 -40.08 6.29 27.93
CA ALA A 237 -40.60 7.66 27.86
C ALA A 237 -42.11 7.65 27.61
N LEU A 238 -42.59 6.80 26.69
CA LEU A 238 -44.02 6.63 26.44
C LEU A 238 -44.76 6.07 27.66
N GLU A 239 -44.25 5.02 28.29
CA GLU A 239 -44.84 4.43 29.50
C GLU A 239 -44.94 5.46 30.64
N SER A 240 -43.89 6.24 30.86
CA SER A 240 -43.90 7.33 31.85
C SER A 240 -44.96 8.38 31.53
N THR A 241 -45.13 8.75 30.25
CA THR A 241 -46.19 9.70 29.85
C THR A 241 -47.60 9.11 29.97
N GLU A 242 -47.78 7.81 29.70
CA GLU A 242 -49.06 7.12 29.86
C GLU A 242 -49.44 7.02 31.34
N LEU A 243 -48.50 6.65 32.22
CA LEU A 243 -48.72 6.64 33.67
C LEU A 243 -49.06 8.02 34.24
N LEU A 244 -48.37 9.07 33.79
CA LEU A 244 -48.71 10.45 34.17
C LEU A 244 -50.12 10.81 33.71
N ALA A 245 -50.53 10.32 32.54
CA ALA A 245 -51.83 10.60 32.01
C ALA A 245 -52.95 9.91 32.83
N GLU A 246 -52.77 8.63 33.13
CA GLU A 246 -53.71 7.81 33.91
C GLU A 246 -53.91 8.34 35.34
N ASN A 247 -52.86 8.89 35.96
CA ASN A 247 -52.91 9.39 37.34
C ASN A 247 -53.46 10.82 37.47
N SER A 248 -53.93 11.44 36.38
CA SER A 248 -54.40 12.82 36.39
C SER A 248 -55.88 12.94 36.00
N GLU A 249 -56.71 13.40 36.94
CA GLU A 249 -58.17 13.43 36.78
C GLU A 249 -58.68 14.47 35.77
N ASN A 250 -57.86 15.44 35.33
CA ASN A 250 -58.26 16.51 34.41
C ASN A 250 -57.09 17.02 33.55
N LEU A 251 -56.59 16.21 32.62
CA LEU A 251 -55.63 16.69 31.62
C LEU A 251 -56.28 17.70 30.67
N PRO A 252 -55.62 18.85 30.42
CA PRO A 252 -56.01 19.73 29.34
C PRO A 252 -56.02 18.98 27.99
N PRO A 253 -57.01 19.21 27.11
CA PRO A 253 -57.13 18.53 25.81
C PRO A 253 -55.87 18.62 24.95
N ASP A 254 -55.15 19.74 25.02
CA ASP A 254 -53.92 19.98 24.26
C ASP A 254 -52.77 19.05 24.71
N ILE A 255 -52.71 18.69 26.00
CA ILE A 255 -51.69 17.75 26.52
C ILE A 255 -51.99 16.33 26.05
N THR A 256 -53.25 15.91 26.06
CA THR A 256 -53.69 14.61 25.54
C THR A 256 -53.42 14.50 24.03
N ALA A 257 -53.65 15.58 23.28
CA ALA A 257 -53.29 15.65 21.86
C ALA A 257 -51.77 15.52 21.66
N GLN A 258 -50.96 16.18 22.51
CA GLN A 258 -49.50 16.10 22.45
C GLN A 258 -48.97 14.69 22.73
N PHE A 259 -49.59 13.92 23.65
CA PHE A 259 -49.22 12.52 23.88
C PHE A 259 -49.45 11.65 22.64
N LYS A 260 -50.58 11.85 21.93
CA LYS A 260 -50.85 11.15 20.68
C LYS A 260 -49.79 11.48 19.61
N VAL A 261 -49.43 12.77 19.47
CA VAL A 261 -48.38 13.22 18.56
C VAL A 261 -47.02 12.60 18.93
N ASN A 262 -46.65 12.56 20.22
CA ASN A 262 -45.40 11.94 20.66
C ASN A 262 -45.34 10.43 20.38
N ARG A 263 -46.47 9.72 20.49
CA ARG A 263 -46.57 8.30 20.14
C ARG A 263 -46.39 8.07 18.64
N GLU A 264 -47.06 8.87 17.81
CA GLU A 264 -46.92 8.82 16.36
C GLU A 264 -45.49 9.15 15.90
N LEU A 265 -44.86 10.17 16.49
CA LEU A 265 -43.46 10.53 16.22
C LEU A 265 -42.49 9.41 16.62
N SER A 266 -42.70 8.78 17.77
CA SER A 266 -41.86 7.65 18.23
C SER A 266 -41.97 6.46 17.28
N GLN A 267 -43.18 6.17 16.78
CA GLN A 267 -43.39 5.13 15.75
C GLN A 267 -42.70 5.50 14.43
N ALA A 268 -42.81 6.75 13.99
CA ALA A 268 -42.16 7.23 12.77
C ALA A 268 -40.63 7.17 12.86
N LEU A 269 -40.04 7.53 14.01
CA LEU A 269 -38.60 7.43 14.26
C LEU A 269 -38.11 5.98 14.23
N ASN A 270 -38.87 5.04 14.81
CA ASN A 270 -38.55 3.61 14.73
C ASN A 270 -38.57 3.10 13.27
N GLN A 271 -39.57 3.49 12.47
CA GLN A 271 -39.63 3.15 11.05
C GLN A 271 -38.46 3.76 10.27
N GLN A 272 -38.06 5.00 10.59
CA GLN A 272 -36.92 5.65 9.96
C GLN A 272 -35.60 4.93 10.29
N ALA A 273 -35.41 4.49 11.53
CA ALA A 273 -34.24 3.70 11.93
C ALA A 273 -34.12 2.39 11.13
N GLN A 274 -35.24 1.66 10.95
CA GLN A 274 -35.27 0.45 10.13
C GLN A 274 -34.91 0.73 8.66
N ARG A 275 -35.35 1.86 8.10
CA ARG A 275 -34.97 2.28 6.74
C ARG A 275 -33.47 2.58 6.63
N MET A 276 -32.88 3.21 7.65
CA MET A 276 -31.43 3.46 7.67
C MET A 276 -30.64 2.15 7.68
N ASP A 277 -31.06 1.16 8.46
CA ASP A 277 -30.42 -0.16 8.50
C ASP A 277 -30.49 -0.86 7.13
N LEU A 278 -31.62 -0.74 6.42
CA LEU A 278 -31.77 -1.26 5.06
C LEU A 278 -30.80 -0.59 4.08
N VAL A 279 -30.68 0.74 4.11
CA VAL A 279 -29.75 1.49 3.24
C VAL A 279 -28.31 1.08 3.55
N ALA A 280 -27.93 0.96 4.83
CA ALA A 280 -26.61 0.48 5.22
C ALA A 280 -26.35 -0.96 4.73
N SER A 281 -27.35 -1.83 4.78
CA SER A 281 -27.27 -3.20 4.24
C SER A 281 -27.07 -3.20 2.72
N GLN A 282 -27.81 -2.36 1.99
CA GLN A 282 -27.67 -2.24 0.53
C GLN A 282 -26.30 -1.71 0.12
N GLN A 283 -25.78 -0.71 0.84
CA GLN A 283 -24.44 -0.18 0.59
C GLN A 283 -23.37 -1.27 0.77
N ARG A 284 -23.49 -2.10 1.81
CA ARG A 284 -22.58 -3.24 2.02
C ARG A 284 -22.69 -4.27 0.91
N GLN A 285 -23.89 -4.60 0.46
CA GLN A 285 -24.08 -5.51 -0.66
C GLN A 285 -23.40 -4.98 -1.93
N ALA A 286 -23.51 -3.68 -2.20
CA ALA A 286 -22.84 -3.04 -3.34
C ALA A 286 -21.30 -3.07 -3.20
N THR A 287 -20.78 -2.83 -1.99
CA THR A 287 -19.32 -2.95 -1.71
C THR A 287 -18.82 -4.37 -1.93
N ASN A 288 -19.54 -5.37 -1.42
CA ASN A 288 -19.19 -6.79 -1.60
C ASN A 288 -19.25 -7.20 -3.08
N GLN A 289 -20.28 -6.77 -3.81
CA GLN A 289 -20.37 -6.99 -5.26
C GLN A 289 -19.20 -6.33 -6.01
N THR A 290 -18.81 -5.12 -5.61
CA THR A 290 -17.64 -4.44 -6.20
C THR A 290 -16.35 -5.22 -5.95
N LEU A 291 -16.18 -5.78 -4.75
CA LEU A 291 -15.04 -6.64 -4.43
C LEU A 291 -15.05 -7.92 -5.28
N GLN A 292 -16.20 -8.58 -5.41
CA GLN A 292 -16.36 -9.77 -6.25
C GLN A 292 -16.05 -9.50 -7.72
N VAL A 293 -16.53 -8.39 -8.27
CA VAL A 293 -16.22 -7.96 -9.65
C VAL A 293 -14.71 -7.75 -9.81
N ARG A 294 -14.05 -7.13 -8.84
CA ARG A 294 -12.59 -6.93 -8.88
C ARG A 294 -11.82 -8.25 -8.81
N GLN A 295 -12.25 -9.19 -7.98
CA GLN A 295 -11.66 -10.52 -7.92
C GLN A 295 -11.83 -11.25 -9.26
N ALA A 296 -13.04 -11.24 -9.84
CA ALA A 296 -13.31 -11.83 -11.14
C ALA A 296 -12.46 -11.21 -12.26
N LEU A 297 -12.31 -9.88 -12.27
CA LEU A 297 -11.43 -9.18 -13.21
C LEU A 297 -9.96 -9.58 -13.04
N ASN A 298 -9.49 -9.73 -11.80
CA ASN A 298 -8.12 -10.21 -11.54
C ASN A 298 -7.94 -11.63 -12.08
N THR A 299 -8.89 -12.55 -11.83
CA THR A 299 -8.84 -13.93 -12.35
C THR A 299 -8.85 -13.98 -13.88
N LEU A 300 -9.71 -13.18 -14.53
CA LEU A 300 -9.76 -13.09 -15.99
C LEU A 300 -8.43 -12.57 -16.57
N ARG A 301 -7.80 -11.60 -15.90
CA ARG A 301 -6.51 -11.07 -16.33
C ARG A 301 -5.40 -12.11 -16.18
N GLU A 302 -5.34 -12.82 -15.06
CA GLU A 302 -4.41 -13.94 -14.88
C GLU A 302 -4.59 -14.99 -15.99
N GLN A 303 -5.82 -15.41 -16.28
CA GLN A 303 -6.12 -16.32 -17.40
C GLN A 303 -5.67 -15.76 -18.76
N SER A 304 -5.86 -14.46 -19.00
CA SER A 304 -5.41 -13.81 -20.25
C SER A 304 -3.88 -13.83 -20.41
N GLN A 305 -3.13 -13.71 -19.32
CA GLN A 305 -1.66 -13.80 -19.34
C GLN A 305 -1.18 -15.23 -19.65
N TRP A 306 -1.86 -16.25 -19.13
CA TRP A 306 -1.59 -17.65 -19.49
C TRP A 306 -1.85 -17.94 -20.98
N LEU A 307 -2.92 -17.37 -21.54
CA LEU A 307 -3.25 -17.52 -22.96
C LEU A 307 -2.27 -16.74 -23.87
N GLY A 308 -1.82 -15.56 -23.43
CA GLY A 308 -0.84 -14.76 -24.17
C GLY A 308 0.57 -15.37 -24.18
N SER A 309 0.94 -16.14 -23.16
CA SER A 309 2.22 -16.86 -23.09
C SER A 309 2.24 -18.22 -23.79
N SER A 310 1.08 -18.72 -24.23
CA SER A 310 0.94 -20.00 -24.94
C SER A 310 0.86 -19.88 -26.47
N ASN A 311 1.05 -18.67 -27.04
CA ASN A 311 1.09 -18.42 -28.48
C ASN A 311 2.48 -17.98 -28.95
#